data_AF-A0A1Y2LW57-F1
#
_entry.id   AF-A0A1Y2LW57-F1
#
_cell.length_a   1.000
_cell.length_b   1.000
_cell.length_c   1.000
_cell.angle_alpha   90.00
_cell.angle_beta   90.00
_cell.angle_gamma   90.00
#
_symmetry.space_group_name_H-M   'P 1'
#
loop_
_entity.id
_entity.type
_entity.pdbx_description
1 polymer ?
#
loop_
_entity_poly.entity_id
_entity_poly.type
_entity_poly.pdbx_seq_one_letter_code
_entity_poly.pdbx_strand_id
1 'polypeptide(L)'
;MDMNSVSWSSANEFKNPENEPGSAFPSFDSTSAEPPDSPIYERRPEPQLGNPVIEDGEHSPSGIASVASSAHSNDTVVTNANHVVMNTNSVQQNWQEMREKSVGGLQNGQVPPLDTPMATEHDLQQELQEQEEQAANDVSLPPLDNHLQTLYTAYQTSYALPITPTSAHMQHAKALASALLHRHFPASSGYRVDPIPLGPYSAPGINFMLKEDHERDSDPDTPPPKMITRLARKTHIQYSFESSWHHIEPASMAAFEVKKALPGEDGGAGPLKYRTHTALIIVLDDLATFHRWSRANINHRGDVLTDVLGVRGGMEKGRGMLFFGPRLEMYEYDADDAMLPIKPAAERNWRLDMRVARLAEVDMQLGQFVGGDGGVVYQAK
;
A
#
# COMPACT_ATOMS: atom_id res chain seq x y z
N MET A 1 22.68 68.39 34.88
CA MET A 1 21.35 67.93 35.33
C MET A 1 21.13 66.55 34.76
N ASP A 2 21.37 65.57 35.61
CA ASP A 2 20.66 64.30 35.78
C ASP A 2 20.17 63.44 34.60
N MET A 3 20.74 62.23 34.62
CA MET A 3 20.10 60.90 34.62
C MET A 3 19.85 60.14 33.30
N ASN A 4 20.67 59.08 33.16
CA ASN A 4 20.32 57.66 33.01
C ASN A 4 19.23 57.23 32.00
N SER A 5 19.59 56.34 31.07
CA SER A 5 19.41 54.89 31.27
C SER A 5 20.17 54.02 30.24
N VAL A 6 20.84 53.01 30.78
CA VAL A 6 21.57 51.88 30.18
C VAL A 6 20.55 50.80 29.75
N SER A 7 20.73 49.99 28.69
CA SER A 7 21.28 48.60 28.68
C SER A 7 20.51 47.78 27.61
N TRP A 8 20.96 46.72 26.92
CA TRP A 8 22.18 45.91 26.89
C TRP A 8 22.20 45.09 25.58
N SER A 9 23.40 44.70 25.19
CA SER A 9 23.79 43.85 24.07
C SER A 9 23.66 42.35 24.39
N SER A 10 23.54 41.50 23.37
CA SER A 10 23.92 40.09 23.42
C SER A 10 24.29 39.59 22.01
N ALA A 11 25.59 39.53 21.75
CA ALA A 11 26.21 38.72 20.72
C ALA A 11 27.18 37.80 21.45
N ASN A 12 27.10 36.48 21.24
CA ASN A 12 28.10 35.54 21.74
C ASN A 12 28.36 34.48 20.66
N GLU A 13 29.49 34.68 19.98
CA GLU A 13 30.59 33.73 19.83
C GLU A 13 30.33 32.28 20.23
N PHE A 14 30.33 31.38 19.24
CA PHE A 14 30.53 29.96 19.43
C PHE A 14 32.03 29.66 19.53
N LYS A 15 32.44 29.16 20.71
CA LYS A 15 33.78 28.62 20.97
C LYS A 15 33.83 27.13 20.66
N ASN A 16 34.91 26.75 19.97
CA ASN A 16 35.42 25.39 19.83
C ASN A 16 35.96 24.87 21.18
N PRO A 17 35.80 23.58 21.52
CA PRO A 17 36.73 22.94 22.44
C PRO A 17 37.33 21.65 21.85
N GLU A 18 38.64 21.70 21.58
CA GLU A 18 39.54 20.55 21.66
C GLU A 18 40.14 20.46 23.07
N ASN A 19 40.51 19.24 23.49
CA ASN A 19 41.36 18.85 24.64
C ASN A 19 40.71 18.95 26.05
N GLU A 20 40.66 17.95 26.93
CA GLU A 20 41.49 16.74 27.22
C GLU A 20 40.64 15.64 27.96
N PRO A 21 41.18 14.74 28.83
CA PRO A 21 41.87 13.48 28.52
C PRO A 21 41.22 12.23 29.19
N GLY A 22 41.59 11.04 28.70
CA GLY A 22 41.78 9.84 29.53
C GLY A 22 40.53 9.09 30.05
N SER A 23 40.07 8.08 29.30
CA SER A 23 39.41 6.92 29.90
C SER A 23 40.00 5.63 29.36
N ALA A 24 40.61 4.85 30.25
CA ALA A 24 41.15 3.53 29.97
C ALA A 24 40.03 2.57 29.55
N PHE A 25 40.16 1.99 28.36
CA PHE A 25 39.37 0.83 27.94
C PHE A 25 39.98 -0.44 28.54
N PRO A 26 39.20 -1.34 29.15
CA PRO A 26 39.71 -2.68 29.46
C PRO A 26 39.82 -3.47 28.15
N SER A 27 41.02 -3.95 27.89
CA SER A 27 41.33 -4.97 26.89
C SER A 27 40.55 -6.25 27.19
N PHE A 28 39.67 -6.64 26.27
CA PHE A 28 39.01 -7.94 26.28
C PHE A 28 40.00 -9.01 25.85
N ASP A 29 40.39 -9.84 26.82
CA ASP A 29 41.24 -11.00 26.63
C ASP A 29 40.39 -12.11 25.96
N SER A 30 40.81 -12.51 24.76
CA SER A 30 40.17 -13.60 24.01
C SER A 30 40.63 -14.94 24.59
N THR A 31 39.95 -15.39 25.64
CA THR A 31 40.07 -16.78 26.11
C THR A 31 38.99 -17.64 25.46
N SER A 32 39.48 -18.64 24.73
CA SER A 32 38.74 -19.69 24.05
C SER A 32 37.85 -20.44 25.04
N ALA A 33 36.55 -20.15 25.03
CA ALA A 33 35.54 -20.97 25.70
C ALA A 33 35.11 -22.09 24.75
N GLU A 34 35.36 -23.33 25.13
CA GLU A 34 34.80 -24.51 24.47
C GLU A 34 33.26 -24.44 24.43
N PRO A 35 32.62 -24.84 23.32
CA PRO A 35 31.17 -24.85 23.24
C PRO A 35 30.60 -25.88 24.23
N PRO A 36 29.51 -25.57 24.95
CA PRO A 36 28.84 -26.55 25.79
C PRO A 36 28.28 -27.69 24.94
N ASP A 37 28.46 -28.91 25.45
CA ASP A 37 27.94 -30.14 24.86
C ASP A 37 26.47 -29.98 24.46
N SER A 38 26.20 -30.30 23.20
CA SER A 38 24.84 -30.28 22.65
C SER A 38 23.95 -31.25 23.44
N PRO A 39 22.72 -30.86 23.82
CA PRO A 39 21.81 -31.80 24.45
C PRO A 39 21.51 -32.94 23.47
N ILE A 40 21.72 -34.16 23.96
CA ILE A 40 21.36 -35.40 23.28
C ILE A 40 19.84 -35.38 23.08
N TYR A 41 19.39 -35.09 21.85
CA TYR A 41 18.03 -35.36 21.45
C TYR A 41 17.87 -36.89 21.35
N GLU A 42 17.24 -37.48 22.36
CA GLU A 42 16.72 -38.84 22.25
C GLU A 42 15.74 -38.88 21.07
N ARG A 43 16.11 -39.65 20.03
CA ARG A 43 15.24 -39.96 18.91
C ARG A 43 13.96 -40.61 19.44
N ARG A 44 12.85 -39.90 19.33
CA ARG A 44 11.51 -40.46 19.46
C ARG A 44 11.35 -41.56 18.39
N PRO A 45 10.90 -42.78 18.75
CA PRO A 45 10.70 -43.83 17.75
C PRO A 45 9.63 -43.41 16.74
N GLU A 46 9.94 -43.58 15.46
CA GLU A 46 9.00 -43.36 14.36
C GLU A 46 7.76 -44.26 14.53
N PRO A 47 6.55 -43.73 14.28
CA PRO A 47 5.36 -44.56 14.20
C PRO A 47 5.50 -45.47 12.97
N GLN A 48 5.51 -46.78 13.20
CA GLN A 48 5.48 -47.75 12.11
C GLN A 48 4.16 -47.62 11.35
N LEU A 49 4.26 -47.11 10.12
CA LEU A 49 3.20 -47.19 9.12
C LEU A 49 2.92 -48.66 8.81
N GLY A 50 1.74 -49.13 9.23
CA GLY A 50 1.24 -50.44 8.85
C GLY A 50 1.09 -50.53 7.33
N ASN A 51 1.64 -51.60 6.75
CA ASN A 51 1.48 -51.92 5.34
C ASN A 51 0.00 -52.11 4.99
N PRO A 52 -0.52 -51.47 3.93
CA PRO A 52 -1.82 -51.85 3.39
C PRO A 52 -1.72 -53.24 2.75
N VAL A 53 -2.65 -54.10 3.13
CA VAL A 53 -2.95 -55.37 2.46
C VAL A 53 -3.42 -55.03 1.05
N ILE A 54 -2.62 -55.38 0.04
CA ILE A 54 -3.02 -55.34 -1.37
C ILE A 54 -3.60 -56.72 -1.67
N GLU A 55 -4.91 -56.78 -1.92
CA GLU A 55 -5.55 -57.93 -2.53
C GLU A 55 -5.26 -57.92 -4.03
N ASP A 56 -4.63 -59.00 -4.50
CA ASP A 56 -4.35 -59.27 -5.91
C ASP A 56 -5.66 -59.50 -6.68
N GLY A 57 -6.02 -58.52 -7.51
CA GLY A 57 -7.03 -58.65 -8.55
C GLY A 57 -6.39 -58.60 -9.92
N GLU A 58 -6.00 -59.77 -10.43
CA GLU A 58 -5.54 -59.96 -11.81
C GLU A 58 -6.57 -59.43 -12.80
N HIS A 59 -6.20 -58.48 -13.68
CA HIS A 59 -6.68 -58.39 -15.06
C HIS A 59 -5.74 -57.49 -15.89
N SER A 60 -5.30 -58.03 -17.02
CA SER A 60 -4.54 -57.38 -18.10
C SER A 60 -4.94 -58.08 -19.41
N PRO A 61 -4.64 -57.54 -20.62
CA PRO A 61 -4.35 -56.15 -20.98
C PRO A 61 -5.02 -55.72 -22.31
N SER A 62 -5.05 -54.42 -22.58
CA SER A 62 -5.01 -53.78 -23.91
C SER A 62 -5.03 -52.27 -23.67
N GLY A 63 -4.10 -51.44 -24.10
CA GLY A 63 -3.18 -51.50 -25.23
C GLY A 63 -3.41 -50.23 -26.03
N ILE A 64 -2.80 -49.09 -25.67
CA ILE A 64 -2.84 -47.87 -26.50
C ILE A 64 -1.53 -47.10 -26.35
N ALA A 65 -1.09 -46.57 -27.50
CA ALA A 65 0.23 -46.11 -27.87
C ALA A 65 0.76 -44.88 -27.12
N SER A 66 2.08 -44.89 -26.95
CA SER A 66 2.95 -43.75 -26.65
C SER A 66 2.99 -42.79 -27.84
N VAL A 67 2.67 -41.51 -27.59
CA VAL A 67 3.06 -40.39 -28.47
C VAL A 67 3.77 -39.37 -27.61
N ALA A 68 5.07 -39.27 -27.81
CA ALA A 68 5.90 -38.17 -27.34
C ALA A 68 5.54 -36.90 -28.12
N SER A 69 5.32 -35.78 -27.43
CA SER A 69 5.31 -34.46 -28.05
C SER A 69 6.21 -33.51 -27.26
N SER A 70 7.23 -33.03 -27.95
CA SER A 70 8.18 -32.00 -27.56
C SER A 70 7.71 -30.65 -28.11
N ALA A 71 7.68 -29.62 -27.27
CA ALA A 71 7.65 -28.19 -27.62
C ALA A 71 7.99 -27.45 -26.30
N HIS A 72 9.06 -26.68 -26.10
CA HIS A 72 9.70 -25.61 -26.88
C HIS A 72 8.72 -24.55 -27.38
N SER A 73 8.34 -23.65 -26.48
CA SER A 73 7.79 -22.34 -26.81
C SER A 73 8.58 -21.25 -26.07
N ASN A 74 9.30 -20.46 -26.85
CA ASN A 74 9.90 -19.19 -26.44
C ASN A 74 8.79 -18.13 -26.39
N ASP A 75 8.48 -17.59 -25.22
CA ASP A 75 7.66 -16.39 -25.10
C ASP A 75 8.55 -15.15 -25.28
N THR A 76 8.52 -14.61 -26.50
CA THR A 76 9.02 -13.28 -26.82
C THR A 76 7.85 -12.32 -26.65
N VAL A 77 7.84 -11.55 -25.56
CA VAL A 77 6.86 -10.47 -25.34
C VAL A 77 7.24 -9.31 -26.26
N VAL A 78 6.52 -9.16 -27.36
CA VAL A 78 6.55 -7.98 -28.21
C VAL A 78 5.63 -6.93 -27.58
N THR A 79 6.20 -5.92 -26.93
CA THR A 79 5.47 -4.73 -26.48
C THR A 79 5.26 -3.81 -27.68
N ASN A 80 4.01 -3.77 -28.17
CA ASN A 80 3.61 -2.88 -29.25
C ASN A 80 3.22 -1.51 -28.63
N ALA A 81 4.12 -0.53 -28.70
CA ALA A 81 3.88 0.82 -28.24
C ALA A 81 3.13 1.63 -29.32
N ASN A 82 1.80 1.66 -29.24
CA ASN A 82 1.01 2.63 -29.99
C ASN A 82 0.96 3.95 -29.21
N HIS A 83 1.75 4.91 -29.69
CA HIS A 83 1.88 6.26 -29.17
C HIS A 83 0.66 7.09 -29.61
N VAL A 84 -0.34 7.24 -28.73
CA VAL A 84 -1.41 8.23 -28.90
C VAL A 84 -0.91 9.54 -28.32
N VAL A 85 -0.48 10.45 -29.18
CA VAL A 85 -0.17 11.84 -28.82
C VAL A 85 -1.49 12.56 -28.57
N MET A 86 -1.92 12.63 -27.31
CA MET A 86 -2.98 13.55 -26.88
C MET A 86 -2.42 14.97 -26.88
N ASN A 87 -3.07 15.82 -27.66
CA ASN A 87 -2.70 17.21 -27.95
C ASN A 87 -3.01 18.12 -26.75
N THR A 88 -1.98 18.60 -26.05
CA THR A 88 -2.08 19.58 -24.94
C THR A 88 -2.25 21.03 -25.40
N ASN A 89 -2.46 21.29 -26.70
CA ASN A 89 -2.56 22.66 -27.23
C ASN A 89 -3.91 23.36 -27.02
N SER A 90 -4.92 22.73 -26.41
CA SER A 90 -6.26 23.34 -26.32
C SER A 90 -6.31 24.56 -25.40
N VAL A 91 -5.53 24.59 -24.33
CA VAL A 91 -5.52 25.71 -23.36
C VAL A 91 -4.80 26.94 -23.92
N GLN A 92 -3.69 26.75 -24.66
CA GLN A 92 -3.00 27.86 -25.32
C GLN A 92 -3.77 28.42 -26.53
N GLN A 93 -4.49 27.56 -27.28
CA GLN A 93 -5.35 28.03 -28.38
C GLN A 93 -6.54 28.86 -27.86
N ASN A 94 -7.11 28.50 -26.71
CA ASN A 94 -8.20 29.28 -26.11
C ASN A 94 -7.73 30.66 -25.63
N TRP A 95 -6.47 30.77 -25.17
CA TRP A 95 -5.83 32.04 -24.82
C TRP A 95 -5.60 32.96 -26.03
N GLN A 96 -5.22 32.42 -27.19
CA GLN A 96 -5.04 33.20 -28.42
C GLN A 96 -6.39 33.69 -28.98
N GLU A 97 -7.42 32.83 -28.97
CA GLU A 97 -8.76 33.24 -29.42
C GLU A 97 -9.38 34.34 -28.55
N MET A 98 -9.20 34.30 -27.22
CA MET A 98 -9.72 35.34 -26.33
C MET A 98 -9.00 36.69 -26.52
N ARG A 99 -7.68 36.67 -26.76
CA ARG A 99 -6.93 37.90 -27.10
C ARG A 99 -7.36 38.49 -28.44
N GLU A 100 -7.59 37.66 -29.46
CA GLU A 100 -8.02 38.13 -30.78
C GLU A 100 -9.46 38.66 -30.77
N LYS A 101 -10.37 38.02 -30.01
CA LYS A 101 -11.76 38.51 -29.82
C LYS A 101 -11.81 39.82 -29.02
N SER A 102 -10.88 40.05 -28.11
CA SER A 102 -10.82 41.31 -27.34
C SER A 102 -10.24 42.50 -28.11
N VAL A 103 -9.52 42.28 -29.23
CA VAL A 103 -8.85 43.34 -29.99
C VAL A 103 -9.53 43.61 -31.35
N GLY A 104 -10.34 42.68 -31.88
CA GLY A 104 -10.92 42.77 -33.23
C GLY A 104 -12.26 43.54 -33.40
N GLY A 105 -12.87 44.06 -32.33
CA GLY A 105 -14.26 44.54 -32.35
C GLY A 105 -14.47 46.06 -32.32
N LEU A 106 -13.72 46.85 -33.10
CA LEU A 106 -13.97 48.30 -33.23
C LEU A 106 -14.17 48.71 -34.70
N GLN A 107 -15.28 48.28 -35.30
CA GLN A 107 -15.86 48.96 -36.47
C GLN A 107 -17.35 49.19 -36.21
N ASN A 108 -17.77 50.43 -36.49
CA ASN A 108 -19.10 51.03 -36.30
C ASN A 108 -19.40 51.58 -34.90
N GLY A 109 -18.88 52.78 -34.63
CA GLY A 109 -19.71 53.98 -34.37
C GLY A 109 -20.74 53.98 -33.23
N GLN A 110 -20.81 52.95 -32.40
CA GLN A 110 -21.74 52.86 -31.29
C GLN A 110 -20.95 53.01 -30.00
N VAL A 111 -21.08 54.18 -29.37
CA VAL A 111 -20.52 54.47 -28.05
C VAL A 111 -21.23 53.52 -27.06
N PRO A 112 -20.54 52.55 -26.46
CA PRO A 112 -21.14 51.72 -25.43
C PRO A 112 -21.44 52.59 -24.20
N PRO A 113 -22.53 52.32 -23.48
CA PRO A 113 -22.84 53.01 -22.24
C PRO A 113 -21.69 52.83 -21.24
N LEU A 114 -21.22 53.96 -20.74
CA LEU A 114 -20.04 54.15 -19.90
C LEU A 114 -20.29 53.69 -18.46
N ASP A 115 -20.72 52.46 -18.21
CA ASP A 115 -21.02 51.96 -16.85
C ASP A 115 -20.76 50.45 -16.69
N THR A 116 -19.85 49.85 -17.48
CA THR A 116 -19.44 48.46 -17.23
C THR A 116 -18.24 48.47 -16.27
N PRO A 117 -18.36 47.96 -15.03
CA PRO A 117 -17.21 47.83 -14.15
C PRO A 117 -16.20 46.87 -14.81
N MET A 118 -14.97 47.33 -15.03
CA MET A 118 -13.90 46.43 -15.45
C MET A 118 -13.68 45.41 -14.34
N ALA A 119 -13.84 44.13 -14.67
CA ALA A 119 -13.42 43.05 -13.79
C ALA A 119 -11.98 43.31 -13.35
N THR A 120 -11.76 43.37 -12.04
CA THR A 120 -10.45 43.61 -11.47
C THR A 120 -9.55 42.40 -11.74
N GLU A 121 -8.24 42.59 -11.83
CA GLU A 121 -7.26 41.49 -12.04
C GLU A 121 -7.43 40.36 -10.99
N HIS A 122 -7.91 40.71 -9.80
CA HIS A 122 -8.32 39.79 -8.73
C HIS A 122 -9.49 38.89 -9.12
N ASP A 123 -10.51 39.39 -9.81
CA ASP A 123 -11.68 38.61 -10.23
C ASP A 123 -11.29 37.57 -11.29
N LEU A 124 -10.39 37.94 -12.21
CA LEU A 124 -9.86 37.02 -13.21
C LEU A 124 -8.98 35.93 -12.59
N GLN A 125 -8.18 36.26 -11.57
CA GLN A 125 -7.40 35.25 -10.83
C GLN A 125 -8.30 34.30 -10.04
N GLN A 126 -9.35 34.81 -9.40
CA GLN A 126 -10.32 33.99 -8.68
C GLN A 126 -11.08 33.05 -9.61
N GLU A 127 -11.53 33.55 -10.78
CA GLU A 127 -12.25 32.74 -11.77
C GLU A 127 -11.35 31.66 -12.39
N LEU A 128 -10.06 31.94 -12.58
CA LEU A 128 -9.05 30.94 -12.98
C LEU A 128 -8.84 29.86 -11.92
N GLN A 129 -8.78 30.26 -10.64
CA GLN A 129 -8.60 29.34 -9.53
C GLN A 129 -9.85 28.44 -9.33
N GLU A 130 -11.04 29.02 -9.48
CA GLU A 130 -12.31 28.28 -9.47
C GLU A 130 -12.45 27.33 -10.67
N GLN A 131 -11.96 27.72 -11.86
CA GLN A 131 -11.92 26.84 -13.04
C GLN A 131 -10.91 25.69 -12.91
N GLU A 132 -9.71 25.93 -12.34
CA GLU A 132 -8.75 24.85 -12.05
C GLU A 132 -9.28 23.89 -10.98
N GLU A 133 -9.97 24.40 -9.96
CA GLU A 133 -10.57 23.59 -8.90
C GLU A 133 -11.81 22.82 -9.39
N GLN A 134 -12.61 23.39 -10.30
CA GLN A 134 -13.69 22.65 -10.98
C GLN A 134 -13.16 21.60 -11.96
N ALA A 135 -12.09 21.90 -12.71
CA ALA A 135 -11.47 20.93 -13.60
C ALA A 135 -10.76 19.79 -12.83
N ALA A 136 -10.24 20.07 -11.64
CA ALA A 136 -9.70 19.05 -10.73
C ALA A 136 -10.78 18.20 -10.06
N ASN A 137 -12.01 18.70 -9.96
CA ASN A 137 -13.15 17.96 -9.38
C ASN A 137 -13.92 17.12 -10.42
N ASP A 138 -13.87 17.45 -11.71
CA ASP A 138 -14.44 16.62 -12.79
C ASP A 138 -13.43 15.60 -13.34
N VAL A 139 -12.72 14.91 -12.44
CA VAL A 139 -11.94 13.72 -12.81
C VAL A 139 -12.94 12.57 -13.00
N SER A 140 -13.66 12.60 -14.12
CA SER A 140 -14.44 11.46 -14.58
C SER A 140 -13.47 10.30 -14.81
N LEU A 141 -13.49 9.30 -13.92
CA LEU A 141 -12.68 8.10 -14.10
C LEU A 141 -12.97 7.51 -15.49
N PRO A 142 -11.94 7.04 -16.22
CA PRO A 142 -12.17 6.43 -17.53
C PRO A 142 -13.17 5.29 -17.39
N PRO A 143 -13.97 4.97 -18.42
CA PRO A 143 -14.88 3.82 -18.36
C PRO A 143 -14.15 2.56 -17.89
N LEU A 144 -14.81 1.74 -17.08
CA LEU A 144 -14.29 0.44 -16.68
C LEU A 144 -14.02 -0.39 -17.94
N ASP A 145 -12.77 -0.80 -18.14
CA ASP A 145 -12.40 -1.58 -19.31
C ASP A 145 -12.76 -3.07 -19.13
N ASN A 146 -12.99 -3.76 -20.26
CA ASN A 146 -13.31 -5.19 -20.25
C ASN A 146 -12.14 -6.03 -19.68
N HIS A 147 -10.92 -5.51 -19.75
CA HIS A 147 -9.73 -6.19 -19.25
C HIS A 147 -9.74 -6.28 -17.72
N LEU A 148 -9.95 -5.16 -17.02
CA LEU A 148 -10.02 -5.12 -15.56
C LEU A 148 -11.19 -5.96 -15.04
N GLN A 149 -12.33 -5.96 -15.73
CA GLN A 149 -13.45 -6.84 -15.40
C GLN A 149 -13.07 -8.32 -15.52
N THR A 150 -12.31 -8.70 -16.55
CA THR A 150 -11.81 -10.07 -16.73
C THR A 150 -10.87 -10.46 -15.60
N LEU A 151 -9.92 -9.59 -15.24
CA LEU A 151 -8.99 -9.83 -14.12
C LEU A 151 -9.70 -9.96 -12.78
N TYR A 152 -10.69 -9.09 -12.54
CA TYR A 152 -11.51 -9.12 -11.33
C TYR A 152 -12.29 -10.43 -11.20
N THR A 153 -12.95 -10.86 -12.28
CA THR A 153 -13.68 -12.14 -12.31
C THR A 153 -12.74 -13.34 -12.14
N ALA A 154 -11.56 -13.33 -12.75
CA ALA A 154 -10.57 -14.39 -12.57
C ALA A 154 -10.07 -14.47 -11.11
N TYR A 155 -9.84 -13.31 -10.48
CA TYR A 155 -9.49 -13.23 -9.07
C TYR A 155 -10.59 -13.79 -8.17
N GLN A 156 -11.84 -13.34 -8.33
CA GLN A 156 -12.98 -13.86 -7.57
C GLN A 156 -13.17 -15.38 -7.74
N THR A 157 -13.12 -15.84 -8.99
CA THR A 157 -13.32 -17.26 -9.33
C THR A 157 -12.25 -18.14 -8.69
N SER A 158 -11.02 -17.63 -8.55
CA SER A 158 -9.95 -18.38 -7.89
C SER A 158 -10.33 -18.76 -6.46
N TYR A 159 -10.94 -17.86 -5.68
CA TYR A 159 -11.39 -18.13 -4.30
C TYR A 159 -12.69 -18.94 -4.21
N ALA A 160 -13.48 -18.99 -5.28
CA ALA A 160 -14.66 -19.84 -5.33
C ALA A 160 -14.31 -21.33 -5.51
N LEU A 161 -13.11 -21.63 -6.03
CA LEU A 161 -12.66 -22.98 -6.35
C LEU A 161 -11.57 -23.44 -5.36
N PRO A 162 -11.88 -24.37 -4.43
CA PRO A 162 -10.94 -24.80 -3.38
C PRO A 162 -9.71 -25.56 -3.90
N ILE A 163 -9.71 -25.94 -5.19
CA ILE A 163 -8.61 -26.67 -5.84
C ILE A 163 -7.60 -25.74 -6.52
N THR A 164 -7.83 -24.43 -6.52
CA THR A 164 -6.92 -23.50 -7.19
C THR A 164 -5.59 -23.44 -6.44
N PRO A 165 -4.44 -23.66 -7.10
CA PRO A 165 -3.15 -23.60 -6.42
C PRO A 165 -2.81 -22.16 -6.02
N THR A 166 -2.11 -21.99 -4.89
CA THR A 166 -1.68 -20.68 -4.35
C THR A 166 -0.93 -19.83 -5.38
N SER A 167 -0.13 -20.46 -6.25
CA SER A 167 0.59 -19.75 -7.32
C SER A 167 -0.36 -19.10 -8.33
N ALA A 168 -1.45 -19.76 -8.72
CA ALA A 168 -2.46 -19.21 -9.61
C ALA A 168 -3.25 -18.08 -8.95
N HIS A 169 -3.60 -18.24 -7.66
CA HIS A 169 -4.18 -17.15 -6.87
C HIS A 169 -3.27 -15.91 -6.86
N MET A 170 -1.98 -16.11 -6.64
CA MET A 170 -1.00 -15.00 -6.60
C MET A 170 -0.88 -14.31 -7.94
N GLN A 171 -0.89 -15.08 -9.04
CA GLN A 171 -0.85 -14.52 -10.39
C GLN A 171 -2.09 -13.65 -10.67
N HIS A 172 -3.29 -14.14 -10.35
CA HIS A 172 -4.51 -13.35 -10.51
C HIS A 172 -4.50 -12.10 -9.62
N ALA A 173 -4.05 -12.24 -8.37
CA ALA A 173 -3.94 -11.12 -7.42
C ALA A 173 -3.01 -10.03 -7.94
N LYS A 174 -1.81 -10.41 -8.40
CA LYS A 174 -0.80 -9.48 -8.95
C LYS A 174 -1.31 -8.78 -10.20
N ALA A 175 -1.96 -9.51 -11.10
CA ALA A 175 -2.51 -8.94 -12.33
C ALA A 175 -3.61 -7.91 -12.01
N LEU A 176 -4.56 -8.26 -11.14
CA LEU A 176 -5.63 -7.36 -10.71
C LEU A 176 -5.06 -6.12 -9.98
N ALA A 177 -4.16 -6.31 -9.02
CA ALA A 177 -3.55 -5.22 -8.27
C ALA A 177 -2.80 -4.26 -9.18
N SER A 178 -1.96 -4.77 -10.07
CA SER A 178 -1.21 -3.94 -11.03
C SER A 178 -2.15 -3.14 -11.94
N ALA A 179 -3.21 -3.76 -12.47
CA ALA A 179 -4.18 -3.08 -13.31
C ALA A 179 -4.95 -1.97 -12.57
N LEU A 180 -5.39 -2.23 -11.33
CA LEU A 180 -6.04 -1.22 -10.48
C LEU A 180 -5.09 -0.05 -10.19
N LEU A 181 -3.84 -0.33 -9.81
CA LEU A 181 -2.87 0.71 -9.52
C LEU A 181 -2.56 1.57 -10.76
N HIS A 182 -2.38 0.97 -11.95
CA HIS A 182 -2.16 1.75 -13.16
C HIS A 182 -3.35 2.60 -13.57
N ARG A 183 -4.57 2.17 -13.25
CA ARG A 183 -5.79 2.94 -13.50
C ARG A 183 -5.90 4.16 -12.59
N HIS A 184 -5.62 4.02 -11.29
CA HIS A 184 -5.69 5.12 -10.32
C HIS A 184 -4.43 5.99 -10.27
N PHE A 185 -3.29 5.46 -10.71
CA PHE A 185 -1.99 6.13 -10.73
C PHE A 185 -1.36 6.05 -12.14
N PRO A 186 -1.96 6.73 -13.12
CA PRO A 186 -1.50 6.64 -14.51
C PRO A 186 -0.15 7.34 -14.70
N ALA A 187 0.68 6.79 -15.58
CA ALA A 187 1.99 7.36 -15.91
C ALA A 187 1.90 8.77 -16.52
N SER A 188 0.80 9.09 -17.20
CA SER A 188 0.51 10.44 -17.71
C SER A 188 0.45 11.51 -16.61
N SER A 189 0.15 11.10 -15.37
CA SER A 189 0.12 11.98 -14.20
C SER A 189 1.41 11.91 -13.38
N GLY A 190 2.51 11.40 -13.98
CA GLY A 190 3.82 11.31 -13.34
C GLY A 190 3.99 10.16 -12.36
N TYR A 191 3.06 9.19 -12.35
CA TYR A 191 3.16 8.03 -11.47
C TYR A 191 3.90 6.86 -12.11
N ARG A 192 4.46 5.99 -11.26
CA ARG A 192 5.07 4.72 -11.64
C ARG A 192 4.66 3.65 -10.64
N VAL A 193 4.31 2.46 -11.13
CA VAL A 193 3.96 1.30 -10.30
C VAL A 193 5.06 0.26 -10.49
N ASP A 194 5.70 -0.15 -9.40
CA ASP A 194 6.79 -1.12 -9.41
C ASP A 194 6.49 -2.29 -8.45
N PRO A 195 6.72 -3.55 -8.84
CA PRO A 195 6.77 -4.64 -7.87
C PRO A 195 8.00 -4.45 -6.97
N ILE A 196 7.84 -4.69 -5.68
CA ILE A 196 8.92 -4.57 -4.70
C ILE A 196 9.01 -5.84 -3.84
N PRO A 197 10.21 -6.17 -3.32
CA PRO A 197 10.32 -7.22 -2.31
C PRO A 197 9.55 -6.81 -1.05
N LEU A 198 9.17 -7.77 -0.24
CA LEU A 198 8.65 -7.50 1.11
C LEU A 198 9.80 -7.05 2.03
N GLY A 199 9.45 -6.29 3.04
CA GLY A 199 10.37 -5.82 4.07
C GLY A 199 10.95 -6.92 4.95
N PRO A 200 12.03 -6.64 5.72
CA PRO A 200 12.54 -7.56 6.74
C PRO A 200 11.46 -8.00 7.74
N TYR A 201 10.48 -7.14 8.06
CA TYR A 201 9.36 -7.48 8.95
C TYR A 201 8.42 -8.55 8.40
N SER A 202 8.27 -8.64 7.09
CA SER A 202 7.41 -9.63 6.43
C SER A 202 8.21 -10.77 5.77
N ALA A 203 9.54 -10.72 5.84
CA ALA A 203 10.42 -11.77 5.35
C ALA A 203 10.14 -13.16 5.96
N PRO A 204 9.78 -13.31 7.25
CA PRO A 204 9.42 -14.61 7.81
C PRO A 204 7.93 -14.95 7.63
N GLY A 205 7.14 -14.11 6.95
CA GLY A 205 5.70 -14.25 6.85
C GLY A 205 4.97 -13.49 7.98
N ILE A 206 3.68 -13.73 8.12
CA ILE A 206 2.87 -13.13 9.18
C ILE A 206 2.13 -14.18 9.99
N ASN A 207 1.94 -13.91 11.27
CA ASN A 207 1.35 -14.85 12.22
C ASN A 207 0.18 -14.19 12.94
N PHE A 208 -0.94 -14.90 13.00
CA PHE A 208 -2.09 -14.51 13.80
C PHE A 208 -2.35 -15.59 14.84
N MET A 209 -2.44 -15.18 16.10
CA MET A 209 -2.81 -16.06 17.19
C MET A 209 -4.25 -16.55 16.94
N LEU A 210 -4.46 -17.86 16.99
CA LEU A 210 -5.78 -18.44 16.98
C LEU A 210 -6.36 -18.41 18.40
N LYS A 211 -7.69 -18.37 18.47
CA LYS A 211 -8.48 -18.45 19.68
C LYS A 211 -8.23 -19.78 20.38
N GLU A 212 -8.28 -19.74 21.70
CA GLU A 212 -8.41 -20.96 22.50
C GLU A 212 -9.83 -21.53 22.36
N ASP A 213 -9.99 -22.84 22.55
CA ASP A 213 -11.28 -23.54 22.37
C ASP A 213 -12.42 -23.00 23.25
N HIS A 214 -12.09 -22.27 24.31
CA HIS A 214 -13.04 -21.68 25.24
C HIS A 214 -13.41 -20.21 24.92
N GLU A 215 -12.70 -19.56 23.99
CA GLU A 215 -13.02 -18.21 23.55
C GLU A 215 -14.21 -18.24 22.58
N ARG A 216 -15.14 -17.28 22.72
CA ARG A 216 -16.24 -17.18 21.76
C ARG A 216 -15.72 -16.75 20.41
N ASP A 217 -16.28 -17.36 19.37
CA ASP A 217 -16.20 -16.84 18.01
C ASP A 217 -16.51 -15.35 18.03
N SER A 218 -15.53 -14.60 17.58
CA SER A 218 -15.63 -13.18 17.41
C SER A 218 -15.01 -12.87 16.08
N ASP A 219 -15.75 -12.14 15.28
CA ASP A 219 -15.17 -11.50 14.11
C ASP A 219 -14.07 -10.54 14.63
N PRO A 220 -12.79 -10.74 14.27
CA PRO A 220 -11.70 -9.85 14.72
C PRO A 220 -11.95 -8.40 14.31
N ASP A 221 -12.78 -8.22 13.29
CA ASP A 221 -13.26 -6.95 12.76
C ASP A 221 -14.43 -6.33 13.54
N THR A 222 -15.07 -7.07 14.44
CA THR A 222 -16.11 -6.53 15.32
C THR A 222 -15.42 -5.94 16.54
N PRO A 223 -15.56 -4.61 16.77
CA PRO A 223 -14.91 -3.97 17.91
C PRO A 223 -15.28 -4.74 19.19
N PRO A 224 -14.32 -4.94 20.11
CA PRO A 224 -14.62 -5.62 21.35
C PRO A 224 -15.81 -4.91 22.00
N PRO A 225 -16.83 -5.65 22.48
CA PRO A 225 -17.95 -5.03 23.17
C PRO A 225 -17.37 -4.13 24.25
N LYS A 226 -17.77 -2.85 24.27
CA LYS A 226 -17.29 -1.88 25.26
C LYS A 226 -17.38 -2.56 26.61
N MET A 227 -16.23 -2.97 27.16
CA MET A 227 -16.22 -3.63 28.45
C MET A 227 -16.79 -2.63 29.41
N ILE A 228 -18.01 -2.88 29.91
CA ILE A 228 -18.52 -2.21 31.09
C ILE A 228 -17.40 -2.35 32.10
N THR A 229 -16.88 -1.23 32.58
CA THR A 229 -15.70 -1.08 33.44
C THR A 229 -15.90 -1.80 34.78
N ARG A 230 -16.09 -3.11 34.75
CA ARG A 230 -15.96 -3.98 35.90
C ARG A 230 -14.47 -3.99 36.16
N LEU A 231 -14.07 -3.45 37.32
CA LEU A 231 -12.69 -3.44 37.83
C LEU A 231 -11.97 -4.66 37.28
N ALA A 232 -11.08 -4.44 36.32
CA ALA A 232 -10.35 -5.50 35.67
C ALA A 232 -9.56 -6.22 36.76
N ARG A 233 -10.03 -7.39 37.16
CA ARG A 233 -9.16 -8.33 37.85
C ARG A 233 -7.99 -8.52 36.90
N LYS A 234 -6.78 -8.19 37.35
CA LYS A 234 -5.54 -8.50 36.62
C LYS A 234 -5.55 -10.01 36.34
N THR A 235 -6.09 -10.39 35.20
CA THR A 235 -5.89 -11.72 34.64
C THR A 235 -4.43 -11.73 34.26
N HIS A 236 -3.66 -12.52 34.99
CA HIS A 236 -2.30 -12.85 34.61
C HIS A 236 -2.39 -13.47 33.21
N ILE A 237 -2.01 -12.71 32.17
CA ILE A 237 -1.95 -13.21 30.81
C ILE A 237 -0.80 -14.20 30.81
N GLN A 238 -1.12 -15.47 31.01
CA GLN A 238 -0.18 -16.56 30.89
C GLN A 238 0.02 -16.79 29.41
N TYR A 239 1.08 -16.22 28.83
CA TYR A 239 1.51 -16.57 27.48
C TYR A 239 1.93 -18.04 27.50
N SER A 240 1.04 -18.92 27.03
CA SER A 240 1.42 -20.29 26.72
C SER A 240 2.15 -20.27 25.38
N PHE A 241 3.29 -20.94 25.29
CA PHE A 241 3.99 -21.15 24.01
C PHE A 241 3.31 -22.21 23.14
N GLU A 242 2.17 -22.76 23.59
CA GLU A 242 1.38 -23.79 22.90
C GLU A 242 0.20 -23.21 22.10
N SER A 243 0.04 -21.89 22.06
CA SER A 243 -1.05 -21.27 21.28
C SER A 243 -0.97 -21.68 19.81
N SER A 244 -2.11 -22.06 19.23
CA SER A 244 -2.18 -22.35 17.80
C SER A 244 -2.03 -21.05 17.01
N TRP A 245 -1.15 -21.03 16.01
CA TRP A 245 -0.91 -19.86 15.16
C TRP A 245 -1.40 -20.13 13.74
N HIS A 246 -2.04 -19.14 13.15
CA HIS A 246 -2.28 -19.08 11.71
C HIS A 246 -1.10 -18.38 11.05
N HIS A 247 -0.28 -19.17 10.37
CA HIS A 247 0.91 -18.69 9.70
C HIS A 247 0.64 -18.47 8.21
N ILE A 248 0.97 -17.29 7.70
CA ILE A 248 0.96 -16.98 6.28
C ILE A 248 2.39 -16.87 5.80
N GLU A 249 2.76 -17.81 4.94
CA GLU A 249 4.10 -17.94 4.37
C GLU A 249 4.48 -16.73 3.49
N PRO A 250 5.77 -16.36 3.42
CA PRO A 250 6.25 -15.29 2.52
C PRO A 250 5.88 -15.51 1.05
N ALA A 251 5.83 -16.77 0.60
CA ALA A 251 5.45 -17.12 -0.77
C ALA A 251 3.99 -16.76 -1.11
N SER A 252 3.16 -16.60 -0.09
CA SER A 252 1.76 -16.16 -0.18
C SER A 252 1.63 -14.65 -0.10
N MET A 253 2.73 -13.89 -0.17
CA MET A 253 2.73 -12.45 -0.08
C MET A 253 3.41 -11.78 -1.29
N ALA A 254 2.99 -10.58 -1.64
CA ALA A 254 3.64 -9.74 -2.66
C ALA A 254 3.39 -8.25 -2.37
N ALA A 255 4.16 -7.36 -2.98
CA ALA A 255 4.00 -5.93 -2.78
C ALA A 255 4.23 -5.14 -4.06
N PHE A 256 3.48 -4.05 -4.19
CA PHE A 256 3.62 -3.03 -5.21
C PHE A 256 3.82 -1.68 -4.54
N GLU A 257 4.72 -0.90 -5.10
CA GLU A 257 4.99 0.48 -4.70
C GLU A 257 4.51 1.42 -5.80
N VAL A 258 3.80 2.47 -5.42
CA VAL A 258 3.46 3.56 -6.32
C VAL A 258 4.37 4.73 -6.02
N LYS A 259 5.09 5.21 -7.02
CA LYS A 259 5.95 6.39 -6.93
C LYS A 259 5.38 7.54 -7.73
N LYS A 260 5.52 8.76 -7.21
CA LYS A 260 5.19 10.01 -7.91
C LYS A 260 6.47 10.74 -8.28
N ALA A 261 6.56 11.21 -9.51
CA ALA A 261 7.61 12.09 -9.97
C ALA A 261 7.45 13.47 -9.29
N LEU A 262 8.53 13.97 -8.71
CA LEU A 262 8.62 15.32 -8.18
C LEU A 262 9.51 16.17 -9.08
N PRO A 263 9.18 17.45 -9.29
CA PRO A 263 10.08 18.38 -9.95
C PRO A 263 11.41 18.43 -9.19
N GLY A 264 12.53 18.45 -9.93
CA GLY A 264 13.84 18.65 -9.33
C GLY A 264 13.95 20.01 -8.66
N GLU A 265 14.74 20.11 -7.59
CA GLU A 265 14.95 21.35 -6.81
C GLU A 265 15.47 22.52 -7.67
N ASP A 266 16.14 22.23 -8.79
CA ASP A 266 16.78 23.22 -9.67
C ASP A 266 15.85 23.84 -10.74
N GLY A 267 14.53 23.75 -10.59
CA GLY A 267 13.61 24.61 -11.35
C GLY A 267 13.50 24.37 -12.87
N GLY A 268 13.79 23.17 -13.38
CA GLY A 268 13.22 22.78 -14.69
C GLY A 268 13.97 21.79 -15.59
N ALA A 269 15.23 21.43 -15.30
CA ALA A 269 16.00 20.55 -16.19
C ALA A 269 16.67 19.34 -15.52
N GLY A 270 16.50 19.16 -14.20
CA GLY A 270 17.05 18.02 -13.48
C GLY A 270 16.32 16.69 -13.78
N PRO A 271 16.96 15.53 -13.57
CA PRO A 271 16.29 14.25 -13.66
C PRO A 271 15.12 14.18 -12.66
N LEU A 272 13.99 13.60 -13.09
CA LEU A 272 12.83 13.41 -12.22
C LEU A 272 13.21 12.57 -11.00
N LYS A 273 12.94 13.10 -9.81
CA LYS A 273 13.08 12.36 -8.55
C LYS A 273 11.76 11.68 -8.24
N TYR A 274 11.77 10.36 -8.15
CA TYR A 274 10.60 9.58 -7.77
C TYR A 274 10.58 9.37 -6.26
N ARG A 275 9.42 9.63 -5.63
CA ARG A 275 9.17 9.31 -4.22
C ARG A 275 7.98 8.39 -4.08
N THR A 276 8.02 7.54 -3.06
CA THR A 276 6.90 6.69 -2.66
C THR A 276 5.69 7.55 -2.34
N HIS A 277 4.55 7.19 -2.93
CA HIS A 277 3.27 7.87 -2.75
C HIS A 277 2.28 6.98 -2.02
N THR A 278 2.23 5.69 -2.37
CA THR A 278 1.44 4.67 -1.67
C THR A 278 2.02 3.29 -1.95
N ALA A 279 1.49 2.27 -1.30
CA ALA A 279 1.81 0.88 -1.55
C ALA A 279 0.55 0.00 -1.46
N LEU A 280 0.59 -1.12 -2.19
CA LEU A 280 -0.39 -2.18 -2.08
C LEU A 280 0.32 -3.49 -1.76
N ILE A 281 -0.05 -4.13 -0.67
CA ILE A 281 0.44 -5.45 -0.30
C ILE A 281 -0.64 -6.48 -0.60
N ILE A 282 -0.24 -7.63 -1.14
CA ILE A 282 -1.08 -8.80 -1.35
C ILE A 282 -0.67 -9.82 -0.30
N VAL A 283 -1.66 -10.35 0.40
CA VAL A 283 -1.54 -11.46 1.32
C VAL A 283 -2.63 -12.45 0.96
N LEU A 284 -2.23 -13.59 0.39
CA LEU A 284 -3.16 -14.65 0.08
C LEU A 284 -3.53 -15.40 1.35
N ASP A 285 -4.82 -15.46 1.60
CA ASP A 285 -5.40 -16.21 2.69
C ASP A 285 -6.76 -16.75 2.25
N ASP A 286 -7.08 -17.98 2.61
CA ASP A 286 -8.40 -18.56 2.35
C ASP A 286 -9.47 -18.05 3.33
N LEU A 287 -9.05 -17.34 4.38
CA LEU A 287 -9.86 -16.86 5.50
C LEU A 287 -10.61 -17.99 6.23
N ALA A 288 -10.23 -19.24 6.02
CA ALA A 288 -10.91 -20.39 6.62
C ALA A 288 -10.82 -20.33 8.15
N THR A 289 -9.70 -19.85 8.68
CA THR A 289 -9.47 -19.69 10.12
C THR A 289 -9.84 -18.31 10.65
N PHE A 290 -10.31 -17.38 9.81
CA PHE A 290 -10.49 -15.97 10.19
C PHE A 290 -11.43 -15.79 11.39
N HIS A 291 -12.52 -16.57 11.45
CA HIS A 291 -13.45 -16.59 12.58
C HIS A 291 -12.81 -17.09 13.89
N ARG A 292 -11.68 -17.81 13.80
CA ARG A 292 -10.88 -18.32 14.91
C ARG A 292 -9.71 -17.43 15.26
N TRP A 293 -9.52 -16.26 14.65
CA TRP A 293 -8.42 -15.38 15.04
C TRP A 293 -8.69 -14.73 16.39
N SER A 294 -7.70 -14.76 17.29
CA SER A 294 -7.84 -14.21 18.64
C SER A 294 -7.94 -12.68 18.60
N ARG A 295 -8.72 -12.12 19.52
CA ARG A 295 -8.75 -10.67 19.78
C ARG A 295 -7.52 -10.19 20.55
N ALA A 296 -6.72 -11.11 21.07
CA ALA A 296 -5.43 -10.82 21.69
C ALA A 296 -4.33 -10.52 20.66
N ASN A 297 -4.61 -10.66 19.36
CA ASN A 297 -3.70 -10.20 18.32
C ASN A 297 -3.47 -8.68 18.46
N ILE A 298 -2.30 -8.31 18.94
CA ILE A 298 -1.86 -6.92 19.06
C ILE A 298 -1.48 -6.36 17.70
N ASN A 299 -0.94 -7.23 16.83
CA ASN A 299 -0.56 -6.86 15.47
C ASN A 299 -1.81 -6.71 14.61
N HIS A 300 -1.95 -5.55 13.98
CA HIS A 300 -2.94 -5.34 12.95
C HIS A 300 -2.42 -5.97 11.65
N ARG A 301 -3.31 -6.57 10.85
CA ARG A 301 -2.91 -7.11 9.52
C ARG A 301 -2.32 -6.04 8.59
N GLY A 302 -2.68 -4.77 8.81
CA GLY A 302 -2.11 -3.62 8.12
C GLY A 302 -0.64 -3.35 8.48
N ASP A 303 -0.12 -3.88 9.59
CA ASP A 303 1.25 -3.60 10.05
C ASP A 303 2.32 -4.01 9.03
N VAL A 304 1.98 -4.94 8.12
CA VAL A 304 2.82 -5.33 6.97
C VAL A 304 3.17 -4.14 6.06
N LEU A 305 2.33 -3.09 6.05
CA LEU A 305 2.56 -1.88 5.27
C LEU A 305 3.60 -0.96 5.90
N THR A 306 3.89 -1.10 7.21
CA THR A 306 4.77 -0.19 7.95
C THR A 306 6.18 -0.15 7.36
N ASP A 307 6.73 -1.31 6.99
CA ASP A 307 8.07 -1.35 6.39
C ASP A 307 8.10 -0.68 5.02
N VAL A 308 7.11 -0.99 4.18
CA VAL A 308 7.06 -0.51 2.80
C VAL A 308 6.84 0.99 2.76
N LEU A 309 5.91 1.52 3.56
CA LEU A 309 5.61 2.95 3.59
C LEU A 309 6.65 3.74 4.39
N GLY A 310 6.98 3.28 5.60
CA GLY A 310 7.85 3.99 6.54
C GLY A 310 9.32 3.78 6.29
N VAL A 311 9.81 2.56 6.52
CA VAL A 311 11.26 2.26 6.51
C VAL A 311 11.85 2.41 5.11
N ARG A 312 11.19 1.85 4.10
CA ARG A 312 11.66 1.85 2.72
C ARG A 312 11.17 3.05 1.93
N GLY A 313 9.89 3.40 2.12
CA GLY A 313 9.27 4.52 1.41
C GLY A 313 9.67 5.88 1.97
N GLY A 314 10.17 5.93 3.20
CA GLY A 314 10.55 7.18 3.87
C GLY A 314 9.37 8.14 4.06
N MET A 315 8.14 7.61 4.09
CA MET A 315 6.95 8.42 4.27
C MET A 315 6.85 8.85 5.74
N GLU A 316 6.36 10.06 5.99
CA GLU A 316 5.93 10.48 7.33
C GLU A 316 4.46 10.18 7.53
N LYS A 317 3.65 10.54 6.54
CA LYS A 317 2.22 10.29 6.51
C LYS A 317 1.83 9.77 5.14
N GLY A 318 0.87 8.86 5.10
CA GLY A 318 0.50 8.24 3.84
C GLY A 318 -0.73 7.37 3.93
N ARG A 319 -0.96 6.69 2.82
CA ARG A 319 -2.06 5.75 2.64
C ARG A 319 -1.51 4.45 2.09
N GLY A 320 -2.07 3.32 2.51
CA GLY A 320 -1.70 1.99 2.05
C GLY A 320 -2.92 1.14 1.77
N MET A 321 -2.75 0.17 0.88
CA MET A 321 -3.79 -0.79 0.50
C MET A 321 -3.33 -2.21 0.80
N LEU A 322 -4.27 -3.07 1.17
CA LEU A 322 -4.02 -4.48 1.44
C LEU A 322 -5.06 -5.34 0.74
N PHE A 323 -4.60 -6.22 -0.15
CA PHE A 323 -5.38 -7.38 -0.57
C PHE A 323 -5.18 -8.49 0.45
N PHE A 324 -6.18 -8.72 1.29
CA PHE A 324 -6.16 -9.76 2.32
C PHE A 324 -7.13 -10.88 1.95
N GLY A 325 -6.62 -11.91 1.27
CA GLY A 325 -7.47 -12.91 0.61
C GLY A 325 -8.47 -12.23 -0.33
N PRO A 326 -9.77 -12.56 -0.27
CA PRO A 326 -10.79 -11.90 -1.09
C PRO A 326 -11.13 -10.45 -0.68
N ARG A 327 -10.43 -9.83 0.28
CA ARG A 327 -10.75 -8.48 0.77
C ARG A 327 -9.77 -7.44 0.24
N LEU A 328 -10.29 -6.27 -0.13
CA LEU A 328 -9.50 -5.06 -0.28
C LEU A 328 -9.67 -4.23 1.00
N GLU A 329 -8.56 -3.76 1.56
CA GLU A 329 -8.53 -2.95 2.76
C GLU A 329 -7.64 -1.73 2.56
N MET A 330 -7.98 -0.65 3.27
CA MET A 330 -7.39 0.67 3.13
C MET A 330 -6.96 1.20 4.49
N TYR A 331 -5.74 1.75 4.52
CA TYR A 331 -5.03 2.11 5.72
C TYR A 331 -4.46 3.52 5.62
N GLU A 332 -4.47 4.23 6.74
CA GLU A 332 -3.70 5.43 6.96
C GLU A 332 -2.39 5.06 7.65
N TYR A 333 -1.31 5.73 7.26
CA TYR A 333 0.01 5.61 7.83
C TYR A 333 0.42 6.94 8.46
N ASP A 334 0.94 6.89 9.69
CA ASP A 334 1.50 8.03 10.42
C ASP A 334 2.73 7.58 11.22
N ALA A 335 3.91 8.00 10.78
CA ALA A 335 5.19 7.68 11.41
C ALA A 335 5.34 8.32 12.80
N ASP A 336 4.57 9.36 13.10
CA ASP A 336 4.58 10.02 14.42
C ASP A 336 3.72 9.26 15.44
N ASP A 337 2.85 8.35 14.99
CA ASP A 337 2.14 7.45 15.88
C ASP A 337 3.05 6.28 16.30
N ALA A 338 3.78 6.51 17.38
CA ALA A 338 4.72 5.53 17.94
C ALA A 338 4.08 4.19 18.35
N MET A 339 2.76 4.13 18.54
CA MET A 339 2.07 2.93 19.02
C MET A 339 1.38 2.18 17.90
N LEU A 340 0.75 2.89 16.97
CA LEU A 340 -0.06 2.33 15.88
C LEU A 340 0.17 3.15 14.61
N PRO A 341 1.34 3.00 13.96
CA PRO A 341 1.66 3.77 12.76
C PRO A 341 0.78 3.41 11.58
N ILE A 342 0.09 2.25 11.60
CA ILE A 342 -0.91 1.87 10.60
C ILE A 342 -2.28 1.77 11.28
N LYS A 343 -3.28 2.43 10.68
CA LYS A 343 -4.67 2.38 11.16
C LYS A 343 -5.63 2.18 9.99
N PRO A 344 -6.74 1.45 10.17
CA PRO A 344 -7.82 1.46 9.20
C PRO A 344 -8.21 2.89 8.84
N ALA A 345 -8.41 3.17 7.54
CA ALA A 345 -8.87 4.49 7.11
C ALA A 345 -10.18 4.86 7.84
N ALA A 346 -10.34 6.14 8.19
CA ALA A 346 -11.49 6.59 9.00
C ALA A 346 -12.86 6.40 8.30
N GLU A 347 -12.84 6.16 6.99
CA GLU A 347 -14.03 5.96 6.17
C GLU A 347 -14.79 4.69 6.54
N ARG A 348 -16.13 4.74 6.47
CA ARG A 348 -17.01 3.60 6.80
C ARG A 348 -16.73 2.34 5.96
N ASN A 349 -16.10 2.50 4.79
CA ASN A 349 -15.86 1.45 3.83
C ASN A 349 -14.37 1.15 3.65
N TRP A 350 -13.53 1.36 4.68
CA TRP A 350 -12.10 1.04 4.63
C TRP A 350 -11.79 -0.43 4.28
N ARG A 351 -12.80 -1.31 4.25
CA ARG A 351 -12.70 -2.68 3.76
C ARG A 351 -13.86 -3.03 2.82
N LEU A 352 -13.55 -3.76 1.77
CA LEU A 352 -14.52 -4.36 0.85
C LEU A 352 -14.25 -5.84 0.68
N ASP A 353 -15.29 -6.64 0.85
CA ASP A 353 -15.26 -8.05 0.48
C ASP A 353 -15.53 -8.19 -1.01
N MET A 354 -14.46 -8.45 -1.77
CA MET A 354 -14.52 -8.57 -3.22
C MET A 354 -15.25 -9.84 -3.68
N ARG A 355 -15.71 -10.74 -2.81
CA ARG A 355 -16.63 -11.83 -3.22
C ARG A 355 -18.03 -11.33 -3.51
N VAL A 356 -18.44 -10.25 -2.87
CA VAL A 356 -19.80 -9.70 -2.97
C VAL A 356 -19.83 -8.31 -3.60
N ALA A 357 -18.74 -7.54 -3.46
CA ALA A 357 -18.61 -6.25 -4.11
C ALA A 357 -18.54 -6.39 -5.63
N ARG A 358 -19.07 -5.41 -6.35
CA ARG A 358 -18.86 -5.29 -7.79
C ARG A 358 -17.57 -4.53 -8.08
N LEU A 359 -16.95 -4.78 -9.24
CA LEU A 359 -15.75 -4.04 -9.64
C LEU A 359 -15.95 -2.53 -9.61
N ALA A 360 -17.12 -2.03 -10.02
CA ALA A 360 -17.43 -0.60 -9.97
C ALA A 360 -17.42 -0.01 -8.55
N GLU A 361 -17.80 -0.80 -7.53
CA GLU A 361 -17.75 -0.37 -6.13
C GLU A 361 -16.30 -0.33 -5.62
N VAL A 362 -15.49 -1.32 -6.02
CA VAL A 362 -14.05 -1.34 -5.72
C VAL A 362 -13.35 -0.15 -6.38
N ASP A 363 -13.62 0.11 -7.66
CA ASP A 363 -13.06 1.23 -8.42
C ASP A 363 -13.44 2.59 -7.83
N MET A 364 -14.72 2.77 -7.48
CA MET A 364 -15.20 3.99 -6.84
C MET A 364 -14.54 4.20 -5.47
N GLN A 365 -14.44 3.16 -4.64
CA GLN A 365 -13.83 3.29 -3.32
C GLN A 365 -12.33 3.61 -3.43
N LEU A 366 -11.60 2.94 -4.33
CA LEU A 366 -10.19 3.26 -4.58
C LEU A 366 -10.04 4.68 -5.12
N GLY A 367 -10.92 5.12 -6.03
CA GLY A 367 -10.95 6.50 -6.50
C GLY A 367 -11.12 7.52 -5.38
N GLN A 368 -12.05 7.27 -4.44
CA GLN A 368 -12.25 8.11 -3.25
C GLN A 368 -11.04 8.08 -2.31
N PHE A 369 -10.49 6.90 -2.07
CA PHE A 369 -9.34 6.71 -1.20
C PHE A 369 -8.05 7.34 -1.77
N VAL A 370 -7.89 7.38 -3.08
CA VAL A 370 -6.75 8.03 -3.75
C VAL A 370 -6.99 9.53 -3.92
N GLY A 371 -8.22 9.94 -4.27
CA GLY A 371 -8.59 11.33 -4.53
C GLY A 371 -8.88 12.15 -3.28
N GLY A 372 -9.09 11.52 -2.11
CA GLY A 372 -9.33 12.19 -0.83
C GLY A 372 -8.14 12.94 -0.24
N ASP A 373 -7.20 13.38 -1.09
CA ASP A 373 -5.99 14.15 -0.80
C ASP A 373 -6.27 15.59 -0.32
N GLY A 374 -7.51 15.91 0.09
CA GLY A 374 -7.97 17.23 0.55
C GLY A 374 -7.29 17.79 1.82
N GLY A 375 -6.06 17.39 2.13
CA GLY A 375 -5.25 17.98 3.20
C GLY A 375 -4.04 17.15 3.64
N VAL A 376 -3.84 15.92 3.17
CA VAL A 376 -2.66 15.14 3.54
C VAL A 376 -1.49 15.55 2.64
N VAL A 377 -0.76 16.58 3.06
CA VAL A 377 0.52 16.92 2.45
C VAL A 377 1.47 15.77 2.74
N TYR A 378 1.86 15.01 1.70
CA TYR A 378 2.88 13.99 1.79
C TYR A 378 4.23 14.65 2.09
N GLN A 379 4.52 14.81 3.38
CA GLN A 379 5.82 15.29 3.84
C GLN A 379 6.80 14.13 3.82
N ALA A 380 7.95 14.37 3.21
CA ALA A 380 9.07 13.45 3.23
C ALA A 380 10.10 14.01 4.22
N LYS A 381 10.71 13.12 4.99
CA LYS A 381 11.83 13.43 5.89
C LYS A 381 13.02 14.04 5.15
#